data_AF-A0A9D7X7W5-F1
#
_entry.id   AF-A0A9D7X7W5-F1
#
_cell.length_a   1.000
_cell.length_b   1.000
_cell.length_c   1.000
_cell.angle_alpha   90.00
_cell.angle_beta   90.00
_cell.angle_gamma   90.00
#
_symmetry.space_group_name_H-M   'P 1'
#
loop_
_entity.id
_entity.type
_entity.pdbx_description
1 polymer ?
#
loop_
_entity_poly.entity_id
_entity_poly.type
_entity_poly.pdbx_seq_one_letter_code
_entity_poly.pdbx_strand_id
1 'polypeptide(L)'
;MFKRTLAVLWVILLAVCGVSSNAHACMPDADGFGTTNFELVQQADAIVVATPTSETFNRNLDDEFNYGSRLSFRVDHVLKGEAGADLQAVKLEGVFKEVEPSNSNDLQGAHPDSGSGACIREKFQKGRPYVLFLFKKKDGQYGWRREPSLRVSEDYFGEDSLWVSTIRYYLEVQKNPDPLKQLEILKQKYEALVSSQEMTDDDKELALDIKFQVGGISPSMPTAFLIEAYKAIEEGRKNRFAVQEDDKRLSSFHLKKLQARIGWEIKESDLKSPEVPVDEEKARILKAFLGENHADAMEFFNNLLKKPGQSPVILAAVVRYYSQYGRYHEALEILKAHAYEIMNTGSERDAAAFLGAALAVNQVPGDYEKRRWQNDPELRKWWPKFLFGLYYNYTHRFVETKFDPNMPLYSYDEYYKPEAHELRPVDYRTWPEIAIYLAYGAQYEDDPVVDWAAGEIDTYLRVVQKNKKAQYNDFDRYFLDLPVRVLLESYNDKQEQFDRIQRYFCSDKDIRETFLKQLGLVRGYSDEVLVYRFSQYDGYAGEEQAYLKQSIAALAGRNHSIIFYGLAPFMQKGPFDYEPPEEGLGKQYFKCTVKP
;
A
#
# COMPACT_ATOMS: atom_id res chain seq x y z
N MET A 1 -3.73 34.15 36.31
CA MET A 1 -3.85 32.68 36.29
C MET A 1 -4.18 32.12 34.90
N PHE A 2 -5.12 32.69 34.15
CA PHE A 2 -5.55 32.19 32.83
C PHE A 2 -4.45 31.96 31.76
N LYS A 3 -3.38 32.77 31.73
CA LYS A 3 -2.29 32.64 30.74
C LYS A 3 -1.36 31.43 30.98
N ARG A 4 -1.27 30.90 32.21
CA ARG A 4 -0.43 29.74 32.53
C ARG A 4 -1.14 28.41 32.22
N THR A 5 -2.46 28.38 32.34
CA THR A 5 -3.27 27.20 32.00
C THR A 5 -3.32 26.97 30.48
N LEU A 6 -3.36 28.03 29.67
CA LEU A 6 -3.31 27.89 28.21
C LEU A 6 -1.97 27.31 27.73
N ALA A 7 -0.84 27.77 28.29
CA ALA A 7 0.49 27.29 27.88
C ALA A 7 0.69 25.78 28.20
N VAL A 8 0.16 25.31 29.33
CA VAL A 8 0.22 23.88 29.69
C VAL A 8 -0.69 23.04 28.79
N LEU A 9 -1.87 23.55 28.42
CA LEU A 9 -2.77 22.91 27.45
C LEU A 9 -2.14 22.82 26.06
N TRP A 10 -1.41 23.86 25.61
CA TRP A 10 -0.67 23.84 24.34
C TRP A 10 0.50 22.85 24.33
N VAL A 11 1.25 22.73 25.43
CA VAL A 11 2.32 21.72 25.56
C VAL A 11 1.77 20.29 25.57
N ILE A 12 0.60 20.06 26.20
CA ILE A 12 -0.07 18.75 26.17
C ILE A 12 -0.65 18.46 24.78
N LEU A 13 -1.24 19.44 24.09
CA LEU A 13 -1.74 19.26 22.71
C LEU A 13 -0.61 18.95 21.73
N LEU A 14 0.53 19.64 21.87
CA LEU A 14 1.76 19.38 21.09
C LEU A 14 2.37 18.00 21.39
N ALA A 15 2.26 17.51 22.63
CA ALA A 15 2.75 16.19 23.00
C ALA A 15 1.82 15.04 22.52
N VAL A 16 0.51 15.30 22.36
CA VAL A 16 -0.47 14.29 21.92
C VAL A 16 -0.57 14.18 20.40
N CYS A 17 -0.29 15.24 19.64
CA CYS A 17 -0.25 15.19 18.17
C CYS A 17 1.09 14.73 17.58
N GLY A 18 2.08 14.43 18.44
CA GLY A 18 3.39 13.88 18.07
C GLY A 18 3.44 12.35 17.97
N VAL A 19 2.29 11.67 17.87
CA VAL A 19 2.28 10.25 17.49
C VAL A 19 2.71 10.22 16.02
N SER A 20 4.01 10.01 15.80
CA SER A 20 4.56 9.63 14.51
C SER A 20 3.59 8.67 13.85
N SER A 21 3.11 9.00 12.65
CA SER A 21 2.46 8.03 11.78
C SER A 21 3.45 6.89 11.61
N ASN A 22 3.34 5.89 12.48
CA ASN A 22 4.29 4.81 12.58
C ASN A 22 4.40 4.21 11.20
N ALA A 23 5.63 4.04 10.74
CA ALA A 23 5.98 3.62 9.40
C ALA A 23 5.21 2.36 9.00
N HIS A 24 4.05 2.53 8.36
CA HIS A 24 3.28 1.44 7.78
C HIS A 24 4.14 0.68 6.74
N ALA A 25 5.11 1.36 6.13
CA ALA A 25 6.10 0.77 5.24
C ALA A 25 7.01 -0.29 5.91
N CYS A 26 7.17 -0.23 7.24
CA CYS A 26 7.99 -1.17 8.02
C CYS A 26 7.15 -2.16 8.82
N MET A 27 5.83 -2.15 8.62
CA MET A 27 5.01 -3.27 9.03
C MET A 27 5.02 -4.26 7.87
N PRO A 28 5.23 -5.57 8.12
CA PRO A 28 4.85 -6.55 7.11
C PRO A 28 3.39 -6.25 6.75
N ASP A 29 3.09 -6.11 5.46
CA ASP A 29 1.69 -6.01 5.03
C ASP A 29 0.89 -7.11 5.74
N ALA A 30 -0.37 -6.88 6.09
CA ALA A 30 -1.20 -7.91 6.74
C ALA A 30 -1.20 -9.24 5.96
N ASP A 31 -0.89 -9.18 4.66
CA ASP A 31 -0.77 -10.32 3.76
C ASP A 31 0.69 -10.75 3.44
N GLY A 32 1.70 -10.08 3.99
CA GLY A 32 3.12 -10.30 3.72
C GLY A 32 3.66 -11.54 4.43
N PHE A 33 4.52 -12.30 3.74
CA PHE A 33 5.27 -13.37 4.38
C PHE A 33 6.49 -12.76 5.06
N GLY A 34 6.60 -12.92 6.37
CA GLY A 34 7.85 -12.62 7.07
C GLY A 34 8.89 -13.69 6.73
N THR A 35 10.06 -13.27 6.26
CA THR A 35 11.23 -14.15 6.10
C THR A 35 11.72 -14.57 7.47
N THR A 36 11.77 -15.88 7.75
CA THR A 36 12.29 -16.38 9.03
C THR A 36 13.81 -16.30 9.09
N ASN A 37 14.39 -16.48 10.27
CA ASN A 37 15.86 -16.56 10.40
C ASN A 37 16.46 -17.74 9.61
N PHE A 38 15.74 -18.87 9.52
CA PHE A 38 16.18 -20.01 8.70
C PHE A 38 16.23 -19.65 7.21
N GLU A 39 15.18 -18.99 6.72
CA GLU A 39 15.08 -18.55 5.32
C GLU A 39 16.08 -17.44 5.02
N LEU A 40 16.31 -16.52 5.95
CA LEU A 40 17.33 -15.49 5.84
C LEU A 40 18.72 -16.11 5.69
N VAL A 41 19.06 -17.12 6.50
CA VAL A 41 20.30 -17.91 6.35
C VAL A 41 20.33 -18.63 5.01
N GLN A 42 19.22 -19.18 4.54
CA GLN A 42 19.12 -19.89 3.27
C GLN A 42 19.37 -18.98 2.06
N GLN A 43 18.73 -17.82 2.05
CA GLN A 43 18.67 -16.90 0.91
C GLN A 43 19.89 -15.98 0.80
N ALA A 44 20.62 -15.74 1.89
CA ALA A 44 21.83 -14.91 1.83
C ALA A 44 22.93 -15.56 0.98
N ASP A 45 23.50 -14.80 0.05
CA ASP A 45 24.63 -15.24 -0.78
C ASP A 45 25.94 -15.31 0.01
N ALA A 46 26.08 -14.46 1.03
CA ALA A 46 27.16 -14.52 2.01
C ALA A 46 26.68 -14.10 3.40
N ILE A 47 27.26 -14.70 4.43
CA ILE A 47 27.07 -14.29 5.82
C ILE A 47 28.45 -14.06 6.40
N VAL A 48 28.71 -12.87 6.91
CA VAL A 48 30.03 -12.47 7.40
C VAL A 48 29.92 -11.83 8.77
N VAL A 49 31.03 -11.85 9.50
CA VAL A 49 31.26 -10.91 10.58
C VAL A 49 32.22 -9.85 10.09
N ALA A 50 31.83 -8.59 10.22
CA ALA A 50 32.57 -7.48 9.66
C ALA A 50 32.52 -6.23 10.54
N THR A 51 33.58 -5.44 10.48
CA THR A 51 33.76 -4.21 11.23
C THR A 51 33.71 -2.99 10.29
N PRO A 52 32.85 -1.98 10.52
CA PRO A 52 32.79 -0.81 9.68
C PRO A 52 33.98 0.10 9.98
N THR A 53 34.66 0.53 8.92
CA THR A 53 35.97 1.20 8.98
C THR A 53 35.91 2.65 8.54
N SER A 54 35.09 2.98 7.54
CA SER A 54 34.90 4.33 7.03
C SER A 54 33.47 4.58 6.57
N GLU A 55 33.09 5.84 6.59
CA GLU A 55 31.82 6.35 6.05
C GLU A 55 32.14 7.31 4.92
N THR A 56 31.48 7.13 3.78
CA THR A 56 31.57 8.01 2.62
C THR A 56 30.19 8.58 2.35
N PHE A 57 30.09 9.91 2.32
CA PHE A 57 28.84 10.58 1.98
C PHE A 57 28.78 10.78 0.47
N ASN A 58 27.77 10.20 -0.18
CA ASN A 58 27.56 10.44 -1.61
C ASN A 58 26.84 11.79 -1.79
N ARG A 59 27.54 12.79 -2.33
CA ARG A 59 26.97 14.12 -2.61
C ARG A 59 26.39 14.26 -4.02
N ASN A 60 26.43 13.22 -4.85
CA ASN A 60 25.89 13.33 -6.21
C ASN A 60 24.37 13.49 -6.14
N LEU A 61 23.91 14.72 -6.36
CA LEU A 61 22.50 15.07 -6.37
C LEU A 61 21.75 14.46 -7.57
N ASP A 62 22.48 14.06 -8.61
CA ASP A 62 21.92 13.49 -9.85
C ASP A 62 21.46 12.03 -9.70
N ASP A 63 21.77 11.38 -8.57
CA ASP A 63 21.30 10.03 -8.26
C ASP A 63 20.22 10.13 -7.18
N GLU A 64 19.01 10.45 -7.63
CA GLU A 64 17.85 10.82 -6.80
C GLU A 64 17.46 9.75 -5.76
N PHE A 65 17.93 8.52 -5.95
CA PHE A 65 17.72 7.37 -5.07
C PHE A 65 18.94 7.00 -4.20
N ASN A 66 20.02 7.79 -4.25
CA ASN A 66 21.31 7.44 -3.65
C ASN A 66 21.86 8.52 -2.72
N TYR A 67 20.96 9.36 -2.20
CA TYR A 67 21.22 10.25 -1.08
C TYR A 67 21.38 9.42 0.19
N GLY A 68 22.62 9.11 0.53
CA GLY A 68 22.91 8.34 1.74
C GLY A 68 24.40 8.23 2.00
N SER A 69 24.73 8.15 3.28
CA SER A 69 26.03 7.65 3.68
C SER A 69 26.17 6.17 3.31
N ARG A 70 27.36 5.81 2.87
CA ARG A 70 27.77 4.42 2.67
C ARG A 70 28.89 4.09 3.63
N LEU A 71 28.76 2.98 4.32
CA LEU A 71 29.80 2.41 5.16
C LEU A 71 30.63 1.40 4.38
N SER A 72 31.92 1.39 4.66
CA SER A 72 32.85 0.36 4.20
C SER A 72 33.16 -0.59 5.35
N PHE A 73 32.96 -1.89 5.12
CA PHE A 73 33.20 -2.93 6.10
C PHE A 73 34.44 -3.76 5.77
N ARG A 74 35.29 -3.98 6.77
CA ARG A 74 36.34 -5.01 6.72
C ARG A 74 35.74 -6.32 7.21
N VAL A 75 35.79 -7.35 6.39
CA VAL A 75 35.37 -8.71 6.77
C VAL A 75 36.40 -9.30 7.73
N ASP A 76 35.94 -9.66 8.93
CA ASP A 76 36.78 -10.28 9.96
C ASP A 76 36.73 -11.81 9.85
N HIS A 77 35.57 -12.40 9.53
CA HIS A 77 35.43 -13.81 9.14
C HIS A 77 34.16 -14.08 8.34
N VAL A 78 34.13 -15.22 7.64
CA VAL A 78 33.02 -15.64 6.77
C VAL A 78 32.33 -16.85 7.38
N LEU A 79 31.02 -16.78 7.57
CA LEU A 79 30.17 -17.88 8.05
C LEU A 79 29.55 -18.66 6.88
N LYS A 80 29.20 -17.97 5.78
CA LYS A 80 28.63 -18.57 4.56
C LYS A 80 29.13 -17.82 3.33
N GLY A 81 29.32 -18.54 2.23
CA GLY A 81 29.54 -17.98 0.90
C GLY A 81 30.95 -17.43 0.70
N GLU A 82 31.10 -16.59 -0.33
CA GLU A 82 32.37 -15.97 -0.71
C GLU A 82 32.29 -14.46 -0.55
N ALA A 83 32.59 -13.94 0.64
CA ALA A 83 32.97 -12.55 0.76
C ALA A 83 34.51 -12.51 0.73
N GLY A 84 35.09 -12.33 -0.46
CA GLY A 84 36.54 -12.45 -0.69
C GLY A 84 37.38 -11.66 0.32
N ALA A 85 38.57 -12.16 0.66
CA ALA A 85 39.51 -11.47 1.55
C ALA A 85 39.94 -10.09 1.01
N ASP A 86 39.81 -9.87 -0.31
CA ASP A 86 40.03 -8.59 -0.99
C ASP A 86 38.82 -7.62 -0.91
N LEU A 87 37.68 -8.04 -0.34
CA LEU A 87 36.58 -7.14 0.06
C LEU A 87 36.92 -6.43 1.37
N GLN A 88 38.03 -5.67 1.38
CA GLN A 88 38.32 -4.78 2.52
C GLN A 88 37.27 -3.66 2.68
N ALA A 89 36.33 -3.54 1.75
CA ALA A 89 35.17 -2.67 1.85
C ALA A 89 33.96 -3.26 1.11
N VAL A 90 33.05 -3.92 1.82
CA VAL A 90 31.66 -4.02 1.33
C VAL A 90 31.03 -2.65 1.54
N LYS A 91 30.55 -2.02 0.46
CA LYS A 91 29.90 -0.70 0.51
C LYS A 91 28.41 -0.88 0.68
N LEU A 92 27.95 -0.58 1.88
CA LEU A 92 26.56 -0.76 2.28
C LEU A 92 26.00 0.57 2.74
N GLU A 93 24.72 0.79 2.50
CA GLU A 93 24.05 1.98 3.01
C GLU A 93 24.01 1.93 4.54
N GLY A 94 24.30 3.08 5.17
CA GLY A 94 24.33 3.24 6.62
C GLY A 94 25.17 4.42 7.06
N VAL A 95 25.07 4.76 8.35
CA VAL A 95 25.72 5.92 8.97
C VAL A 95 26.45 5.52 10.24
N PHE A 96 27.54 6.22 10.60
CA PHE A 96 28.09 6.10 11.93
C PHE A 96 27.24 6.85 12.95
N LYS A 97 26.67 6.11 13.90
CA LYS A 97 25.88 6.68 14.99
C LYS A 97 25.87 5.73 16.19
N GLU A 98 25.85 6.31 17.39
CA GLU A 98 25.59 5.52 18.59
C GLU A 98 24.15 5.01 18.58
N VAL A 99 24.02 3.72 18.84
CA VAL A 99 22.74 3.00 18.95
C VAL A 99 22.79 2.04 20.12
N GLU A 100 21.61 1.80 20.69
CA GLU A 100 21.40 0.72 21.64
C GLU A 100 21.78 -0.62 21.00
N PRO A 101 22.55 -1.47 21.69
CA PRO A 101 22.86 -2.80 21.18
C PRO A 101 21.62 -3.70 21.05
N SER A 102 21.66 -4.67 20.14
CA SER A 102 20.74 -5.80 20.11
C SER A 102 20.78 -6.59 21.41
N ASN A 103 19.67 -7.26 21.74
CA ASN A 103 19.68 -8.28 22.78
C ASN A 103 20.34 -9.56 22.25
N SER A 104 21.47 -9.97 22.84
CA SER A 104 22.22 -11.16 22.43
C SER A 104 21.46 -12.47 22.60
N ASN A 105 20.41 -12.48 23.43
CA ASN A 105 19.62 -13.66 23.79
C ASN A 105 18.19 -13.56 23.20
N ASP A 106 18.07 -12.90 22.05
CA ASP A 106 16.80 -12.74 21.33
C ASP A 106 16.94 -13.18 19.89
N LEU A 107 16.14 -14.16 19.49
CA LEU A 107 16.00 -14.60 18.10
C LEU A 107 14.81 -13.97 17.37
N GLN A 108 13.87 -13.40 18.12
CA GLN A 108 12.57 -12.94 17.62
C GLN A 108 12.52 -11.44 17.34
N GLY A 109 13.24 -10.65 18.15
CA GLY A 109 13.38 -9.22 17.96
C GLY A 109 14.39 -8.88 16.87
N ALA A 110 14.00 -8.04 15.91
CA ALA A 110 14.95 -7.32 15.09
C ALA A 110 15.73 -6.30 15.94
N HIS A 111 16.92 -5.89 15.50
CA HIS A 111 17.67 -4.81 16.13
C HIS A 111 16.76 -3.58 16.42
N PRO A 112 16.85 -2.90 17.58
CA PRO A 112 15.97 -1.77 17.94
C PRO A 112 15.92 -0.65 16.89
N ASP A 113 17.04 -0.41 16.20
CA ASP A 113 17.14 0.53 15.08
C ASP A 113 16.35 0.13 13.82
N SER A 114 15.95 -1.13 13.65
CA SER A 114 15.28 -1.60 12.42
C SER A 114 13.91 -0.97 12.18
N GLY A 115 13.30 -0.37 13.22
CA GLY A 115 12.08 0.44 13.08
C GLY A 115 12.34 1.90 12.73
N SER A 116 13.60 2.34 12.67
CA SER A 116 13.98 3.71 12.34
C SER A 116 14.32 3.82 10.85
N GLY A 117 13.40 4.31 10.03
CA GLY A 117 13.67 4.57 8.61
C GLY A 117 13.36 3.38 7.72
N ALA A 118 14.35 2.84 7.00
CA ALA A 118 14.15 1.90 5.90
C ALA A 118 13.91 0.43 6.31
N CYS A 119 13.31 0.22 7.47
CA CYS A 119 12.81 -1.08 7.97
C CYS A 119 13.88 -2.14 8.28
N ILE A 120 15.16 -1.76 8.19
CA ILE A 120 16.35 -2.50 8.60
C ILE A 120 17.25 -1.55 9.40
N ARG A 121 18.24 -2.09 10.11
CA ARG A 121 19.24 -1.26 10.80
C ARG A 121 20.11 -0.53 9.77
N GLU A 122 20.25 0.79 9.96
CA GLU A 122 21.11 1.65 9.12
C GLU A 122 22.19 2.37 9.94
N LYS A 123 22.14 2.28 11.27
CA LYS A 123 23.10 2.93 12.16
C LYS A 123 24.10 1.94 12.75
N PHE A 124 25.38 2.29 12.67
CA PHE A 124 26.48 1.45 13.12
C PHE A 124 27.46 2.24 13.98
N GLN A 125 28.07 1.58 14.96
CA GLN A 125 29.16 2.14 15.73
C GLN A 125 30.49 1.77 15.08
N LYS A 126 31.33 2.78 14.86
CA LYS A 126 32.64 2.59 14.24
C LYS A 126 33.51 1.63 15.05
N GLY A 127 34.15 0.67 14.38
CA GLY A 127 35.09 -0.25 15.00
C GLY A 127 34.46 -1.42 15.77
N ARG A 128 33.13 -1.55 15.82
CA ARG A 128 32.46 -2.73 16.38
C ARG A 128 32.18 -3.79 15.30
N PRO A 129 32.28 -5.09 15.60
CA PRO A 129 31.92 -6.14 14.67
C PRO A 129 30.40 -6.38 14.62
N TYR A 130 29.91 -6.79 13.45
CA TYR A 130 28.51 -7.08 13.18
C TYR A 130 28.36 -8.35 12.36
N VAL A 131 27.29 -9.12 12.58
CA VAL A 131 26.88 -10.22 11.69
C VAL A 131 26.06 -9.63 10.55
N LEU A 132 26.53 -9.79 9.31
CA LEU A 132 25.93 -9.23 8.11
C LEU A 132 25.48 -10.32 7.15
N PHE A 133 24.22 -10.23 6.71
CA PHE A 133 23.64 -11.05 5.64
C PHE A 133 23.67 -10.25 4.34
N LEU A 134 24.42 -10.76 3.36
CA LEU A 134 24.69 -10.08 2.11
C LEU A 134 24.02 -10.82 0.95
N PHE A 135 23.40 -10.04 0.05
CA PHE A 135 22.71 -10.54 -1.15
C PHE A 135 23.35 -9.95 -2.40
N LYS A 136 23.61 -10.79 -3.39
CA LYS A 136 24.14 -10.38 -4.70
C LYS A 136 23.05 -9.73 -5.52
N LYS A 137 23.32 -8.50 -5.96
CA LYS A 137 22.54 -7.79 -6.96
C LYS A 137 22.85 -8.34 -8.35
N LYS A 138 22.05 -7.93 -9.34
CA LYS A 138 22.25 -8.32 -10.75
C LYS A 138 23.62 -7.93 -11.32
N ASP A 139 24.23 -6.88 -10.80
CA ASP A 139 25.58 -6.42 -11.17
C ASP A 139 26.70 -7.18 -10.44
N GLY A 140 26.36 -8.17 -9.61
CA GLY A 140 27.30 -8.96 -8.82
C GLY A 140 27.74 -8.32 -7.50
N GLN A 141 27.33 -7.07 -7.21
CA GLN A 141 27.67 -6.40 -5.96
C GLN A 141 26.81 -6.90 -4.80
N TYR A 142 27.37 -6.85 -3.59
CA TYR A 142 26.62 -7.15 -2.38
C TYR A 142 25.75 -5.96 -1.94
N GLY A 143 24.57 -6.26 -1.40
CA GLY A 143 23.69 -5.31 -0.72
C GLY A 143 22.84 -5.99 0.35
N TRP A 144 21.97 -5.20 0.98
CA TRP A 144 20.95 -5.71 1.91
C TRP A 144 19.64 -6.00 1.18
N ARG A 145 18.85 -6.92 1.73
CA ARG A 145 17.39 -6.89 1.54
C ARG A 145 16.77 -5.93 2.54
N ARG A 146 15.76 -5.20 2.11
CA ARG A 146 15.07 -4.14 2.89
C ARG A 146 13.69 -4.58 3.38
N GLU A 147 13.54 -5.87 3.67
CA GLU A 147 12.23 -6.35 4.11
C GLU A 147 12.05 -6.00 5.58
N PRO A 148 10.82 -5.65 5.99
CA PRO A 148 10.64 -5.13 7.33
C PRO A 148 11.05 -6.11 8.42
N SER A 149 11.79 -5.60 9.41
CA SER A 149 12.26 -6.36 10.57
C SER A 149 13.22 -7.51 10.25
N LEU A 150 13.82 -7.54 9.06
CA LEU A 150 14.88 -8.52 8.78
C LEU A 150 16.11 -8.27 9.65
N ARG A 151 16.68 -9.36 10.17
CA ARG A 151 17.92 -9.38 10.95
C ARG A 151 19.16 -9.42 10.07
N VAL A 152 19.19 -8.59 9.03
CA VAL A 152 20.29 -8.57 8.04
C VAL A 152 21.59 -8.00 8.60
N SER A 153 21.53 -7.23 9.68
CA SER A 153 22.70 -6.60 10.31
C SER A 153 22.55 -6.51 11.83
N GLU A 154 23.13 -7.46 12.53
CA GLU A 154 23.00 -7.61 13.99
C GLU A 154 24.36 -7.40 14.68
N ASP A 155 24.35 -6.99 15.95
CA ASP A 155 25.58 -6.93 16.74
C ASP A 155 26.20 -8.32 16.88
N TYR A 156 27.53 -8.40 16.77
CA TYR A 156 28.27 -9.65 17.00
C TYR A 156 28.71 -9.75 18.46
N PHE A 157 28.15 -10.72 19.20
CA PHE A 157 28.45 -10.98 20.61
C PHE A 157 29.46 -12.13 20.83
N GLY A 158 30.21 -12.51 19.80
CA GLY A 158 31.18 -13.60 19.85
C GLY A 158 30.68 -14.91 19.24
N GLU A 159 31.60 -15.86 19.11
CA GLU A 159 31.41 -17.15 18.44
C GLU A 159 30.35 -18.04 19.10
N ASP A 160 30.22 -17.92 20.41
CA ASP A 160 29.31 -18.72 21.23
C ASP A 160 27.97 -18.02 21.48
N SER A 161 27.74 -16.86 20.85
CA SER A 161 26.46 -16.16 20.97
C SER A 161 25.31 -16.98 20.37
N LEU A 162 24.10 -16.82 20.91
CA LEU A 162 22.90 -17.50 20.45
C LEU A 162 22.66 -17.30 18.96
N TRP A 163 22.87 -16.08 18.45
CA TRP A 163 22.66 -15.80 17.03
C TRP A 163 23.65 -16.53 16.12
N VAL A 164 24.95 -16.47 16.43
CA VAL A 164 26.00 -17.13 15.63
C VAL A 164 25.87 -18.66 15.68
N SER A 165 25.57 -19.22 16.85
CA SER A 165 25.32 -20.66 16.99
C SER A 165 24.06 -21.12 16.24
N THR A 166 23.00 -20.31 16.22
CA THR A 166 21.79 -20.56 15.42
C THR A 166 22.08 -20.55 13.93
N ILE A 167 22.82 -19.55 13.42
CA ILE A 167 23.26 -19.49 12.02
C ILE A 167 24.02 -20.77 11.64
N ARG A 168 24.99 -21.18 12.47
CA ARG A 168 25.76 -22.42 12.23
C ARG A 168 24.90 -23.66 12.19
N TYR A 169 23.95 -23.77 13.11
CA TYR A 169 23.00 -24.88 13.13
C TYR A 169 22.17 -24.91 11.84
N TYR A 170 21.65 -23.77 11.39
CA TYR A 170 20.89 -23.70 10.13
C TYR A 170 21.73 -23.99 8.89
N LEU A 171 22.97 -23.52 8.84
CA LEU A 171 23.92 -23.88 7.78
C LEU A 171 24.17 -25.39 7.74
N GLU A 172 24.28 -26.06 8.89
CA GLU A 172 24.43 -27.52 8.95
C GLU A 172 23.18 -28.23 8.41
N VAL A 173 21.98 -27.81 8.83
CA VAL A 173 20.72 -28.37 8.32
C VAL A 173 20.63 -28.19 6.80
N GLN A 174 21.00 -27.02 6.28
CA GLN A 174 20.95 -26.67 4.86
C GLN A 174 21.98 -27.40 3.99
N LYS A 175 22.95 -28.13 4.58
CA LYS A 175 23.79 -29.06 3.81
C LYS A 175 22.99 -30.22 3.22
N ASN A 176 21.81 -30.51 3.78
CA ASN A 176 20.91 -31.50 3.20
C ASN A 176 20.25 -30.91 1.94
N PRO A 177 20.41 -31.51 0.74
CA PRO A 177 19.83 -30.97 -0.48
C PRO A 177 18.30 -31.12 -0.56
N ASP A 178 17.68 -31.95 0.28
CA ASP A 178 16.23 -32.14 0.33
C ASP A 178 15.59 -31.14 1.32
N PRO A 179 14.84 -30.14 0.83
CA PRO A 179 14.21 -29.13 1.69
C PRO A 179 13.16 -29.68 2.65
N LEU A 180 12.46 -30.77 2.31
CA LEU A 180 11.54 -31.42 3.25
C LEU A 180 12.33 -32.05 4.40
N LYS A 181 13.45 -32.69 4.06
CA LYS A 181 14.33 -33.28 5.07
C LYS A 181 14.90 -32.24 6.03
N GLN A 182 15.20 -31.03 5.53
CA GLN A 182 15.55 -29.89 6.38
C GLN A 182 14.44 -29.57 7.39
N LEU A 183 13.18 -29.45 6.94
CA LEU A 183 12.03 -29.20 7.82
C LEU A 183 11.81 -30.32 8.84
N GLU A 184 12.03 -31.59 8.46
CA GLU A 184 11.97 -32.70 9.41
C GLU A 184 13.09 -32.64 10.47
N ILE A 185 14.32 -32.27 10.10
CA ILE A 185 15.43 -32.09 11.04
C ILE A 185 15.11 -30.95 12.02
N LEU A 186 14.61 -29.83 11.50
CA LEU A 186 14.16 -28.69 12.31
C LEU A 186 13.07 -29.11 13.30
N LYS A 187 12.04 -29.81 12.82
CA LYS A 187 10.95 -30.31 13.67
C LYS A 187 11.47 -31.24 14.78
N GLN A 188 12.37 -32.17 14.47
CA GLN A 188 12.99 -33.06 15.45
C GLN A 188 13.79 -32.28 16.50
N LYS A 189 14.53 -31.25 16.08
CA LYS A 189 15.26 -30.38 17.01
C LYS A 189 14.30 -29.62 17.92
N TYR A 190 13.21 -29.07 17.37
CA TYR A 190 12.15 -28.45 18.17
C TYR A 190 11.62 -29.43 19.23
N GLU A 191 11.21 -30.63 18.81
CA GLU A 191 10.65 -31.65 19.70
C GLU A 191 11.64 -32.05 20.80
N ALA A 192 12.92 -32.16 20.48
CA ALA A 192 13.98 -32.45 21.44
C ALA A 192 14.18 -31.30 22.46
N LEU A 193 14.19 -30.05 21.98
CA LEU A 193 14.31 -28.86 22.85
C LEU A 193 13.13 -28.78 23.82
N VAL A 194 11.89 -28.90 23.33
CA VAL A 194 10.71 -28.79 24.20
C VAL A 194 10.53 -29.99 25.13
N SER A 195 11.00 -31.18 24.75
CA SER A 195 10.97 -32.35 25.62
C SER A 195 12.04 -32.31 26.73
N SER A 196 13.02 -31.41 26.63
CA SER A 196 14.07 -31.28 27.63
C SER A 196 13.51 -30.74 28.96
N GLN A 197 13.93 -31.37 30.07
CA GLN A 197 13.66 -30.87 31.41
C GLN A 197 14.57 -29.70 31.79
N GLU A 198 15.76 -29.61 31.16
CA GLU A 198 16.81 -28.64 31.45
C GLU A 198 16.92 -27.56 30.35
N MET A 199 15.77 -27.16 29.79
CA MET A 199 15.71 -26.18 28.69
C MET A 199 16.18 -24.79 29.15
N THR A 200 17.28 -24.32 28.59
CA THR A 200 17.81 -22.97 28.84
C THR A 200 16.95 -21.89 28.17
N ASP A 201 17.20 -20.60 28.44
CA ASP A 201 16.49 -19.52 27.74
C ASP A 201 16.89 -19.46 26.26
N ASP A 202 18.15 -19.74 25.94
CA ASP A 202 18.66 -19.88 24.57
C ASP A 202 17.96 -21.04 23.82
N ASP A 203 17.73 -22.17 24.50
CA ASP A 203 16.97 -23.29 23.95
C ASP A 203 15.51 -22.90 23.64
N LYS A 204 14.89 -22.07 24.49
CA LYS A 204 13.52 -21.58 24.26
C LYS A 204 13.47 -20.65 23.06
N GLU A 205 14.44 -19.76 22.92
CA GLU A 205 14.57 -18.88 21.75
C GLU A 205 14.71 -19.67 20.46
N LEU A 206 15.63 -20.65 20.45
CA LEU A 206 15.84 -21.51 19.29
C LEU A 206 14.59 -22.34 18.98
N ALA A 207 13.91 -22.87 19.99
CA ALA A 207 12.66 -23.61 19.80
C ALA A 207 11.56 -22.71 19.21
N LEU A 208 11.41 -21.47 19.68
CA LEU A 208 10.46 -20.51 19.09
C LEU A 208 10.81 -20.20 17.64
N ASP A 209 12.08 -19.92 17.34
CA ASP A 209 12.54 -19.60 16.00
C ASP A 209 12.28 -20.76 15.01
N ILE A 210 12.63 -21.98 15.43
CA ILE A 210 12.33 -23.19 14.65
C ILE A 210 10.82 -23.38 14.48
N LYS A 211 10.02 -23.16 15.53
CA LYS A 211 8.55 -23.27 15.46
C LYS A 211 7.99 -22.34 14.38
N PHE A 212 8.46 -21.09 14.31
CA PHE A 212 8.04 -20.15 13.27
C PHE A 212 8.42 -20.63 11.88
N GLN A 213 9.59 -21.25 11.69
CA GLN A 213 9.95 -21.85 10.41
C GLN A 213 9.06 -23.04 10.05
N VAL A 214 8.97 -24.07 10.90
CA VAL A 214 8.27 -25.31 10.51
C VAL A 214 6.75 -25.17 10.42
N GLY A 215 6.17 -24.23 11.17
CA GLY A 215 4.75 -23.88 11.11
C GLY A 215 4.42 -22.75 10.15
N GLY A 216 5.44 -22.05 9.63
CA GLY A 216 5.27 -20.88 8.76
C GLY A 216 4.80 -21.27 7.36
N ILE A 217 4.05 -20.36 6.74
CA ILE A 217 3.80 -20.36 5.30
C ILE A 217 4.61 -19.20 4.72
N SER A 218 5.45 -19.49 3.72
CA SER A 218 6.27 -18.52 2.99
C SER A 218 6.54 -19.02 1.56
N PRO A 219 7.00 -18.16 0.64
CA PRO A 219 7.35 -18.57 -0.72
C PRO A 219 8.55 -19.52 -0.81
N SER A 220 9.48 -19.48 0.15
CA SER A 220 10.64 -20.38 0.19
C SER A 220 10.30 -21.79 0.66
N MET A 221 9.06 -22.04 1.08
CA MET A 221 8.64 -23.37 1.49
C MET A 221 8.61 -24.34 0.29
N PRO A 222 8.97 -25.62 0.49
CA PRO A 222 8.96 -26.60 -0.60
C PRO A 222 7.55 -26.77 -1.17
N THR A 223 7.45 -26.95 -2.50
CA THR A 223 6.16 -27.16 -3.19
C THR A 223 5.30 -28.24 -2.53
N ALA A 224 5.91 -29.38 -2.18
CA ALA A 224 5.22 -30.47 -1.52
C ALA A 224 4.68 -30.09 -0.13
N PHE A 225 5.39 -29.26 0.63
CA PHE A 225 4.93 -28.73 1.91
C PHE A 225 3.69 -27.85 1.73
N LEU A 226 3.72 -26.92 0.78
CA LEU A 226 2.60 -26.01 0.53
C LEU A 226 1.34 -26.76 0.05
N ILE A 227 1.50 -27.77 -0.82
CA ILE A 227 0.40 -28.64 -1.25
C ILE A 227 -0.17 -29.43 -0.06
N GLU A 228 0.69 -29.97 0.80
CA GLU A 228 0.25 -30.71 1.99
C GLU A 228 -0.48 -29.80 2.98
N ALA A 229 0.05 -28.60 3.23
CA ALA A 229 -0.57 -27.59 4.08
C ALA A 229 -1.98 -27.25 3.60
N TYR A 230 -2.14 -27.02 2.28
CA TYR A 230 -3.43 -26.72 1.69
C TYR A 230 -4.43 -27.88 1.86
N LYS A 231 -4.00 -29.11 1.58
CA LYS A 231 -4.84 -30.31 1.76
C LYS A 231 -5.24 -30.52 3.22
N ALA A 232 -4.32 -30.26 4.15
CA ALA A 232 -4.60 -30.38 5.57
C ALA A 232 -5.76 -29.46 5.99
N ILE A 233 -5.75 -28.22 5.53
CA ILE A 233 -6.82 -27.25 5.79
C ILE A 233 -8.14 -27.68 5.13
N GLU A 234 -8.11 -28.17 3.89
CA GLU A 234 -9.32 -28.73 3.25
C GLU A 234 -9.93 -29.90 4.04
N GLU A 235 -9.08 -30.70 4.67
CA GLU A 235 -9.46 -31.89 5.46
C GLU A 235 -9.74 -31.55 6.95
N GLY A 236 -9.67 -30.28 7.35
CA GLY A 236 -9.91 -29.86 8.73
C GLY A 236 -8.86 -30.36 9.73
N ARG A 237 -7.64 -30.62 9.28
CA ARG A 237 -6.52 -31.11 10.09
C ARG A 237 -5.33 -30.16 10.02
N LYS A 238 -4.42 -30.27 11.00
CA LYS A 238 -3.17 -29.51 11.02
C LYS A 238 -2.17 -30.07 10.00
N ASN A 239 -1.32 -29.21 9.45
CA ASN A 239 -0.16 -29.62 8.65
C ASN A 239 0.74 -30.57 9.47
N ARG A 240 1.33 -31.62 8.88
CA ARG A 240 2.20 -32.57 9.61
C ARG A 240 3.40 -31.90 10.27
N PHE A 241 3.84 -30.76 9.73
CA PHE A 241 4.94 -29.96 10.27
C PHE A 241 4.47 -28.92 11.28
N ALA A 242 3.16 -28.67 11.37
CA ALA A 242 2.61 -27.81 12.40
C ALA A 242 2.93 -28.41 13.77
N VAL A 243 3.63 -27.62 14.55
CA VAL A 243 4.00 -27.93 15.92
C VAL A 243 2.80 -27.68 16.83
N GLN A 244 2.58 -28.55 17.83
CA GLN A 244 1.51 -28.35 18.81
C GLN A 244 1.74 -27.05 19.60
N GLU A 245 0.69 -26.23 19.70
CA GLU A 245 0.74 -24.94 20.42
C GLU A 245 0.79 -25.09 21.94
N ASP A 246 0.54 -26.30 22.46
CA ASP A 246 0.22 -26.54 23.87
C ASP A 246 1.42 -26.48 24.84
N ASP A 247 2.64 -26.14 24.40
CA ASP A 247 3.72 -25.89 25.35
C ASP A 247 3.55 -24.53 26.03
N LYS A 248 2.84 -24.55 27.16
CA LYS A 248 2.61 -23.40 28.05
C LYS A 248 3.90 -22.66 28.44
N ARG A 249 5.07 -23.34 28.42
CA ARG A 249 6.35 -22.71 28.74
C ARG A 249 6.80 -21.78 27.61
N LEU A 250 6.57 -22.16 26.35
CA LEU A 250 6.88 -21.32 25.20
C LEU A 250 5.84 -20.22 24.99
N SER A 251 4.54 -20.49 25.21
CA SER A 251 3.50 -19.47 25.06
C SER A 251 3.70 -18.32 26.05
N SER A 252 3.92 -18.63 27.33
CA SER A 252 4.16 -17.62 28.37
C SER A 252 5.46 -16.84 28.16
N PHE A 253 6.49 -17.48 27.62
CA PHE A 253 7.76 -16.84 27.26
C PHE A 253 7.59 -15.88 26.07
N HIS A 254 6.92 -16.32 25.00
CA HIS A 254 6.60 -15.47 23.84
C HIS A 254 5.72 -14.28 24.22
N LEU A 255 4.70 -14.50 25.07
CA LEU A 255 3.82 -13.46 25.61
C LEU A 255 4.59 -12.35 26.32
N LYS A 256 5.50 -12.73 27.23
CA LYS A 256 6.33 -11.76 27.95
C LYS A 256 7.19 -10.92 27.01
N LYS A 257 7.74 -11.54 25.95
CA LYS A 257 8.50 -10.82 24.93
C LYS A 257 7.63 -9.87 24.12
N LEU A 258 6.45 -10.31 23.70
CA LEU A 258 5.52 -9.46 22.97
C LEU A 258 5.09 -8.26 23.81
N GLN A 259 4.72 -8.49 25.08
CA GLN A 259 4.40 -7.43 26.05
C GLN A 259 5.55 -6.42 26.23
N ALA A 260 6.79 -6.91 26.37
CA ALA A 260 7.96 -6.06 26.48
C ALA A 260 8.19 -5.22 25.21
N ARG A 261 7.89 -5.75 24.03
CA ARG A 261 8.09 -5.08 22.75
C ARG A 261 7.06 -3.97 22.47
N ILE A 262 5.79 -4.21 22.79
CA ILE A 262 4.70 -3.26 22.52
C ILE A 262 4.43 -2.30 23.68
N GLY A 263 5.00 -2.56 24.87
CA GLY A 263 4.84 -1.72 26.06
C GLY A 263 3.44 -1.74 26.68
N TRP A 264 2.56 -2.64 26.26
CA TRP A 264 1.18 -2.79 26.72
C TRP A 264 0.93 -4.17 27.34
N GLU A 265 0.09 -4.19 28.37
CA GLU A 265 -0.33 -5.42 29.05
C GLU A 265 -1.38 -6.16 28.20
N ILE A 266 -0.94 -7.03 27.29
CA ILE A 266 -1.81 -7.98 26.58
C ILE A 266 -2.15 -9.13 27.53
N LYS A 267 -3.43 -9.43 27.77
CA LYS A 267 -3.80 -10.65 28.49
C LYS A 267 -3.68 -11.85 27.57
N GLU A 268 -3.32 -13.02 28.10
CA GLU A 268 -3.28 -14.27 27.32
C GLU A 268 -4.63 -14.60 26.64
N SER A 269 -5.75 -14.15 27.22
CA SER A 269 -7.08 -14.22 26.59
C SER A 269 -7.22 -13.41 25.32
N ASP A 270 -6.47 -12.31 25.21
CA ASP A 270 -6.51 -11.36 24.10
C ASP A 270 -5.62 -11.85 22.94
N LEU A 271 -4.73 -12.83 23.21
CA LEU A 271 -3.94 -13.55 22.21
C LEU A 271 -4.65 -14.72 21.56
N LYS A 272 -5.93 -14.98 21.87
CA LYS A 272 -6.72 -15.85 21.00
C LYS A 272 -6.76 -15.18 19.64
N SER A 273 -5.86 -15.61 18.75
CA SER A 273 -5.86 -15.16 17.38
C SER A 273 -7.28 -15.35 16.88
N PRO A 274 -7.93 -14.29 16.35
CA PRO A 274 -9.25 -14.44 15.78
C PRO A 274 -9.19 -15.65 14.84
N GLU A 275 -10.19 -16.53 14.91
CA GLU A 275 -10.24 -17.69 14.01
C GLU A 275 -10.12 -17.15 12.59
N VAL A 276 -8.95 -17.38 11.98
CA VAL A 276 -8.67 -16.96 10.61
C VAL A 276 -9.60 -17.81 9.75
N PRO A 277 -10.51 -17.21 8.97
CA PRO A 277 -11.38 -17.95 8.08
C PRO A 277 -10.57 -18.96 7.26
N VAL A 278 -11.07 -20.19 7.12
CA VAL A 278 -10.39 -21.28 6.38
C VAL A 278 -9.91 -20.84 5.00
N ASP A 279 -10.68 -19.98 4.33
CA ASP A 279 -10.34 -19.44 3.02
C ASP A 279 -9.19 -18.41 3.05
N GLU A 280 -8.95 -17.72 4.17
CA GLU A 280 -7.76 -16.88 4.37
C GLU A 280 -6.49 -17.70 4.47
N GLU A 281 -6.52 -18.79 5.24
CA GLU A 281 -5.36 -19.66 5.39
C GLU A 281 -5.00 -20.33 4.05
N LYS A 282 -6.02 -20.81 3.31
CA LYS A 282 -5.86 -21.30 1.94
C LYS A 282 -5.29 -20.21 1.02
N ALA A 283 -5.86 -19.01 1.04
CA ALA A 283 -5.39 -17.90 0.20
C ALA A 283 -3.92 -17.55 0.49
N ARG A 284 -3.52 -17.57 1.76
CA ARG A 284 -2.14 -17.36 2.19
C ARG A 284 -1.21 -18.43 1.61
N ILE A 285 -1.59 -19.71 1.63
CA ILE A 285 -0.79 -20.78 0.99
C ILE A 285 -0.73 -20.59 -0.52
N LEU A 286 -1.85 -20.24 -1.16
CA LEU A 286 -1.87 -20.00 -2.60
C LEU A 286 -1.00 -18.81 -3.01
N LYS A 287 -0.94 -17.77 -2.16
CA LYS A 287 -0.05 -16.61 -2.36
C LYS A 287 1.42 -17.01 -2.23
N ALA A 288 1.77 -17.98 -1.40
CA ALA A 288 3.16 -18.43 -1.24
C ALA A 288 3.72 -18.98 -2.57
N PHE A 289 2.89 -19.71 -3.33
CA PHE A 289 3.27 -20.19 -4.67
C PHE A 289 3.59 -19.09 -5.69
N LEU A 290 3.22 -17.83 -5.42
CA LEU A 290 3.49 -16.69 -6.29
C LEU A 290 4.87 -16.07 -6.04
N GLY A 291 5.52 -16.33 -4.89
CA GLY A 291 6.77 -15.64 -4.56
C GLY A 291 8.02 -16.30 -5.16
N GLU A 292 7.99 -17.61 -5.42
CA GLU A 292 9.12 -18.36 -6.00
C GLU A 292 8.68 -19.30 -7.14
N ASN A 293 9.64 -19.87 -7.86
CA ASN A 293 9.36 -20.84 -8.93
C ASN A 293 9.10 -22.25 -8.37
N HIS A 294 7.83 -22.62 -8.28
CA HIS A 294 7.42 -23.95 -7.79
C HIS A 294 7.10 -24.88 -8.97
N ALA A 295 8.07 -25.73 -9.35
CA ALA A 295 7.99 -26.59 -10.54
C ALA A 295 6.71 -27.44 -10.64
N ASP A 296 6.22 -27.99 -9.53
CA ASP A 296 5.03 -28.87 -9.51
C ASP A 296 3.72 -28.14 -9.15
N ALA A 297 3.75 -26.83 -8.92
CA ALA A 297 2.54 -26.10 -8.51
C ALA A 297 1.51 -26.01 -9.65
N MET A 298 1.94 -26.08 -10.91
CA MET A 298 1.04 -26.00 -12.07
C MET A 298 -0.02 -27.10 -12.08
N GLU A 299 0.35 -28.35 -11.78
CA GLU A 299 -0.61 -29.44 -11.70
C GLU A 299 -1.61 -29.22 -10.56
N PHE A 300 -1.13 -28.72 -9.42
CA PHE A 300 -1.97 -28.39 -8.27
C PHE A 300 -3.01 -27.31 -8.61
N PHE A 301 -2.61 -26.19 -9.24
CA PHE A 301 -3.55 -25.14 -9.66
C PHE A 301 -4.55 -25.63 -10.72
N ASN A 302 -4.11 -26.46 -11.68
CA ASN A 302 -5.02 -27.09 -12.66
C ASN A 302 -6.08 -27.94 -11.96
N ASN A 303 -5.71 -28.68 -10.91
CA ASN A 303 -6.63 -29.51 -10.15
C ASN A 303 -7.58 -28.69 -9.26
N LEU A 304 -7.14 -27.54 -8.73
CA LEU A 304 -8.02 -26.60 -8.04
C LEU A 304 -9.12 -26.09 -8.98
N LEU A 305 -8.76 -25.68 -10.21
CA LEU A 305 -9.73 -25.15 -11.17
C LEU A 305 -10.81 -26.17 -11.59
N LYS A 306 -10.49 -27.46 -11.58
CA LYS A 306 -11.46 -28.54 -11.91
C LYS A 306 -12.50 -28.78 -10.82
N LYS A 307 -12.25 -28.36 -9.58
CA LYS A 307 -13.21 -28.52 -8.49
C LYS A 307 -14.36 -27.52 -8.70
N PRO A 308 -15.64 -27.95 -8.68
CA PRO A 308 -16.77 -27.05 -8.80
C PRO A 308 -16.88 -26.17 -7.55
N GLY A 309 -17.40 -24.95 -7.71
CA GLY A 309 -17.71 -24.06 -6.58
C GLY A 309 -16.49 -23.49 -5.85
N GLN A 310 -15.37 -23.30 -6.54
CA GLN A 310 -14.21 -22.62 -5.95
C GLN A 310 -14.55 -21.21 -5.51
N SER A 311 -14.02 -20.80 -4.36
CA SER A 311 -14.22 -19.44 -3.86
C SER A 311 -13.54 -18.41 -4.78
N PRO A 312 -14.07 -17.17 -4.85
CA PRO A 312 -13.46 -16.10 -5.64
C PRO A 312 -11.98 -15.85 -5.33
N VAL A 313 -11.58 -15.97 -4.05
CA VAL A 313 -10.19 -15.79 -3.62
C VAL A 313 -9.27 -16.87 -4.20
N ILE A 314 -9.72 -18.14 -4.25
CA ILE A 314 -8.96 -19.24 -4.85
C ILE A 314 -8.83 -19.01 -6.36
N LEU A 315 -9.92 -18.64 -7.03
CA LEU A 315 -9.90 -18.32 -8.46
C LEU A 315 -8.95 -17.15 -8.77
N ALA A 316 -8.96 -16.10 -7.94
CA ALA A 316 -8.02 -14.97 -8.06
C ALA A 316 -6.56 -15.43 -7.95
N ALA A 317 -6.25 -16.33 -7.02
CA ALA A 317 -4.90 -16.87 -6.88
C ALA A 317 -4.48 -17.72 -8.09
N VAL A 318 -5.40 -18.53 -8.66
CA VAL A 318 -5.16 -19.28 -9.91
C VAL A 318 -4.85 -18.32 -11.06
N VAL A 319 -5.62 -17.25 -11.22
CA VAL A 319 -5.41 -16.22 -12.25
C VAL A 319 -4.02 -15.57 -12.12
N ARG A 320 -3.63 -15.19 -10.89
CA ARG A 320 -2.30 -14.61 -10.62
C ARG A 320 -1.18 -15.59 -10.96
N TYR A 321 -1.31 -16.85 -10.55
CA TYR A 321 -0.34 -17.90 -10.84
C TYR A 321 -0.23 -18.12 -12.36
N TYR A 322 -1.34 -18.28 -13.08
CA TYR A 322 -1.30 -18.44 -14.53
C TYR A 322 -0.69 -17.24 -15.26
N SER A 323 -0.98 -16.02 -14.81
CA SER A 323 -0.32 -14.82 -15.35
C SER A 323 1.20 -14.88 -15.15
N GLN A 324 1.67 -15.07 -13.92
CA GLN A 324 3.10 -15.05 -13.62
C GLN A 324 3.90 -16.09 -14.43
N TYR A 325 3.29 -17.24 -14.73
CA TYR A 325 3.94 -18.36 -15.40
C TYR A 325 3.61 -18.49 -16.89
N GLY A 326 3.16 -17.42 -17.55
CA GLY A 326 3.05 -17.43 -19.01
C GLY A 326 1.73 -17.93 -19.58
N ARG A 327 0.78 -18.38 -18.75
CA ARG A 327 -0.52 -18.97 -19.14
C ARG A 327 -1.62 -17.91 -19.21
N TYR A 328 -1.35 -16.84 -19.95
CA TYR A 328 -2.21 -15.65 -19.97
C TYR A 328 -3.60 -15.94 -20.53
N HIS A 329 -3.70 -16.75 -21.59
CA HIS A 329 -5.00 -17.07 -22.19
C HIS A 329 -5.90 -17.80 -21.18
N GLU A 330 -5.36 -18.76 -20.43
CA GLU A 330 -6.12 -19.47 -19.41
C GLU A 330 -6.51 -18.55 -18.24
N ALA A 331 -5.62 -17.64 -17.82
CA ALA A 331 -5.95 -16.62 -16.82
C ALA A 331 -7.10 -15.71 -17.29
N LEU A 332 -7.08 -15.30 -18.56
CA LEU A 332 -8.12 -14.46 -19.17
C LEU A 332 -9.47 -15.17 -19.27
N GLU A 333 -9.49 -16.46 -19.61
CA GLU A 333 -10.75 -17.22 -19.67
C GLU A 333 -11.40 -17.35 -18.29
N ILE A 334 -10.60 -17.54 -17.22
CA ILE A 334 -11.12 -17.53 -15.85
C ILE A 334 -11.67 -16.14 -15.49
N LEU A 335 -10.96 -15.06 -15.84
CA LEU A 335 -11.43 -13.69 -15.61
C LEU A 335 -12.76 -13.42 -16.32
N LYS A 336 -12.88 -13.76 -17.61
CA LYS A 336 -14.11 -13.58 -18.38
C LYS A 336 -15.28 -14.37 -17.81
N ALA A 337 -15.03 -15.60 -17.35
CA ALA A 337 -16.06 -16.48 -16.83
C ALA A 337 -16.64 -15.99 -15.48
N HIS A 338 -15.81 -15.36 -14.63
CA HIS A 338 -16.20 -15.14 -13.23
C HIS A 338 -16.19 -13.67 -12.77
N ALA A 339 -15.43 -12.77 -13.43
CA ALA A 339 -15.21 -11.43 -12.89
C ALA A 339 -16.51 -10.64 -12.72
N TYR A 340 -17.42 -10.69 -13.70
CA TYR A 340 -18.67 -9.92 -13.63
C TYR A 340 -19.57 -10.38 -12.48
N GLU A 341 -19.73 -11.70 -12.29
CA GLU A 341 -20.51 -12.24 -11.18
C GLU A 341 -19.87 -11.83 -9.84
N ILE A 342 -18.56 -12.04 -9.67
CA ILE A 342 -17.84 -11.73 -8.44
C ILE A 342 -17.93 -10.24 -8.09
N MET A 343 -17.74 -9.34 -9.06
CA MET A 343 -17.84 -7.89 -8.80
C MET A 343 -19.24 -7.47 -8.33
N ASN A 344 -20.29 -8.09 -8.89
CA ASN A 344 -21.67 -7.72 -8.57
C ASN A 344 -22.21 -8.39 -7.30
N THR A 345 -21.81 -9.62 -7.00
CA THR A 345 -22.42 -10.42 -5.91
C THR A 345 -21.45 -10.79 -4.80
N GLY A 346 -20.14 -10.88 -5.06
CA GLY A 346 -19.11 -11.29 -4.10
C GLY A 346 -18.90 -10.32 -2.95
N SER A 347 -18.18 -10.69 -1.91
CA SER A 347 -17.81 -9.74 -0.85
C SER A 347 -16.86 -8.65 -1.38
N GLU A 348 -16.66 -7.55 -0.63
CA GLU A 348 -15.65 -6.53 -0.95
C GLU A 348 -14.26 -7.17 -1.14
N ARG A 349 -13.93 -8.10 -0.24
CA ARG A 349 -12.68 -8.86 -0.29
C ARG A 349 -12.56 -9.71 -1.54
N ASP A 350 -13.62 -10.44 -1.91
CA ASP A 350 -13.62 -11.27 -3.12
C ASP A 350 -13.40 -10.43 -4.38
N ALA A 351 -14.12 -9.31 -4.46
CA ALA A 351 -14.02 -8.37 -5.56
C ALA A 351 -12.62 -7.73 -5.63
N ALA A 352 -12.06 -7.31 -4.49
CA ALA A 352 -10.71 -6.77 -4.41
C ALA A 352 -9.64 -7.79 -4.84
N ALA A 353 -9.75 -9.04 -4.37
CA ALA A 353 -8.83 -10.12 -4.73
C ALA A 353 -8.82 -10.36 -6.25
N PHE A 354 -10.02 -10.39 -6.86
CA PHE A 354 -10.20 -10.60 -8.30
C PHE A 354 -9.74 -9.42 -9.14
N LEU A 355 -10.00 -8.18 -8.68
CA LEU A 355 -9.50 -6.97 -9.33
C LEU A 355 -7.97 -6.95 -9.35
N GLY A 356 -7.33 -7.26 -8.21
CA GLY A 356 -5.87 -7.40 -8.13
C GLY A 356 -5.32 -8.54 -9.03
N ALA A 357 -6.09 -9.61 -9.23
CA ALA A 357 -5.72 -10.67 -10.18
C ALA A 357 -5.82 -10.21 -11.64
N ALA A 358 -6.84 -9.43 -11.99
CA ALA A 358 -6.97 -8.82 -13.32
C ALA A 358 -5.80 -7.86 -13.61
N LEU A 359 -5.39 -7.07 -12.62
CA LEU A 359 -4.19 -6.23 -12.72
C LEU A 359 -2.92 -7.06 -12.96
N ALA A 360 -2.75 -8.17 -12.26
CA ALA A 360 -1.60 -9.05 -12.45
C ALA A 360 -1.55 -9.67 -13.86
N VAL A 361 -2.71 -9.92 -14.50
CA VAL A 361 -2.78 -10.36 -15.91
C VAL A 361 -2.31 -9.25 -16.86
N ASN A 362 -2.52 -7.99 -16.51
CA ASN A 362 -2.13 -6.85 -17.33
C ASN A 362 -0.60 -6.65 -17.39
N GLN A 363 0.09 -6.93 -16.28
CA GLN A 363 1.51 -6.59 -16.09
C GLN A 363 2.44 -7.54 -16.85
N VAL A 364 3.52 -6.99 -17.40
CA VAL A 364 4.67 -7.76 -17.89
C VAL A 364 5.67 -7.91 -16.73
N PRO A 365 6.00 -9.15 -16.29
CA PRO A 365 6.99 -9.39 -15.25
C PRO A 365 8.30 -8.67 -15.54
N GLY A 366 8.71 -7.82 -14.61
CA GLY A 366 9.95 -7.04 -14.70
C GLY A 366 9.84 -5.74 -15.51
N ASP A 367 8.66 -5.39 -16.05
CA ASP A 367 8.41 -4.14 -16.77
C ASP A 367 6.99 -3.65 -16.46
N TYR A 368 6.86 -2.91 -15.35
CA TYR A 368 5.57 -2.40 -14.86
C TYR A 368 4.95 -1.32 -15.78
N GLU A 369 5.77 -0.69 -16.64
CA GLU A 369 5.32 0.30 -17.62
C GLU A 369 4.67 -0.36 -18.83
N LYS A 370 5.17 -1.53 -19.24
CA LYS A 370 4.59 -2.27 -20.38
C LYS A 370 3.38 -3.08 -19.97
N ARG A 371 2.28 -2.82 -20.68
CA ARG A 371 1.02 -3.55 -20.52
C ARG A 371 0.87 -4.56 -21.63
N ARG A 372 0.40 -5.77 -21.29
CA ARG A 372 0.27 -6.85 -22.27
C ARG A 372 -0.70 -6.53 -23.39
N TRP A 373 -1.87 -5.97 -23.05
CA TRP A 373 -2.89 -5.66 -24.05
C TRP A 373 -2.41 -4.64 -25.07
N GLN A 374 -1.42 -3.81 -24.74
CA GLN A 374 -0.84 -2.88 -25.70
C GLN A 374 -0.09 -3.59 -26.83
N ASN A 375 0.38 -4.83 -26.64
CA ASN A 375 1.09 -5.57 -27.69
C ASN A 375 0.27 -6.70 -28.32
N ASP A 376 -0.93 -6.98 -27.80
CA ASP A 376 -1.84 -8.00 -28.33
C ASP A 376 -3.05 -7.33 -29.02
N PRO A 377 -3.16 -7.41 -30.36
CA PRO A 377 -4.25 -6.78 -31.11
C PRO A 377 -5.65 -7.25 -30.72
N GLU A 378 -5.81 -8.49 -30.24
CA GLU A 378 -7.12 -9.00 -29.81
C GLU A 378 -7.46 -8.48 -28.42
N LEU A 379 -6.51 -8.45 -27.48
CA LEU A 379 -6.74 -7.88 -26.16
C LEU A 379 -7.02 -6.38 -26.22
N ARG A 380 -6.31 -5.63 -27.07
CA ARG A 380 -6.51 -4.18 -27.22
C ARG A 380 -7.96 -3.80 -27.50
N LYS A 381 -8.71 -4.65 -28.23
CA LYS A 381 -10.11 -4.37 -28.61
C LYS A 381 -11.07 -4.35 -27.42
N TRP A 382 -10.78 -5.05 -26.33
CA TRP A 382 -11.76 -5.26 -25.25
C TRP A 382 -11.18 -5.08 -23.84
N TRP A 383 -9.88 -5.30 -23.64
CA TRP A 383 -9.25 -5.28 -22.33
C TRP A 383 -9.41 -3.95 -21.59
N PRO A 384 -9.16 -2.78 -22.21
CA PRO A 384 -9.36 -1.52 -21.52
C PRO A 384 -10.77 -1.37 -20.96
N LYS A 385 -11.80 -1.71 -21.77
CA LYS A 385 -13.21 -1.64 -21.38
C LYS A 385 -13.55 -2.61 -20.27
N PHE A 386 -13.02 -3.83 -20.35
CA PHE A 386 -13.21 -4.85 -19.33
C PHE A 386 -12.62 -4.41 -17.99
N LEU A 387 -11.35 -4.01 -17.96
CA LEU A 387 -10.66 -3.63 -16.73
C LEU A 387 -11.30 -2.38 -16.09
N PHE A 388 -11.62 -1.36 -16.90
CA PHE A 388 -12.36 -0.18 -16.44
C PHE A 388 -13.72 -0.57 -15.83
N GLY A 389 -14.47 -1.46 -16.49
CA GLY A 389 -15.75 -1.95 -15.98
C GLY A 389 -15.62 -2.68 -14.64
N LEU A 390 -14.56 -3.48 -14.44
CA LEU A 390 -14.30 -4.13 -13.14
C LEU A 390 -14.02 -3.10 -12.05
N TYR A 391 -13.12 -2.15 -12.33
CA TYR A 391 -12.76 -1.10 -11.40
C TYR A 391 -13.97 -0.24 -11.03
N TYR A 392 -14.73 0.24 -12.01
CA TYR A 392 -15.93 1.05 -11.82
C TYR A 392 -16.98 0.33 -10.95
N ASN A 393 -17.23 -0.95 -11.19
CA ASN A 393 -18.18 -1.71 -10.36
C ASN A 393 -17.68 -1.88 -8.93
N TYR A 394 -16.37 -2.12 -8.74
CA TYR A 394 -15.77 -2.22 -7.41
C TYR A 394 -15.93 -0.91 -6.62
N THR A 395 -15.55 0.23 -7.22
CA THR A 395 -15.61 1.54 -6.57
C THR A 395 -17.04 1.94 -6.24
N HIS A 396 -17.96 1.79 -7.21
CA HIS A 396 -19.37 2.14 -7.02
C HIS A 396 -20.02 1.32 -5.89
N ARG A 397 -19.69 0.03 -5.79
CA ARG A 397 -20.30 -0.85 -4.80
C ARG A 397 -19.74 -0.66 -3.40
N PHE A 398 -18.42 -0.57 -3.26
CA PHE A 398 -17.75 -0.69 -1.96
C PHE A 398 -17.12 0.60 -1.45
N VAL A 399 -16.73 1.51 -2.34
CA VAL A 399 -16.03 2.75 -1.97
C VAL A 399 -17.02 3.89 -1.78
N GLU A 400 -17.88 4.14 -2.77
CA GLU A 400 -18.84 5.26 -2.75
C GLU A 400 -19.88 5.17 -1.61
N THR A 401 -20.11 3.97 -1.05
CA THR A 401 -21.07 3.76 0.04
C THR A 401 -20.46 3.90 1.43
N LYS A 402 -19.13 3.80 1.56
CA LYS A 402 -18.42 3.75 2.85
C LYS A 402 -17.53 4.96 3.11
N PHE A 403 -17.05 5.61 2.06
CA PHE A 403 -16.24 6.81 2.15
C PHE A 403 -17.01 8.03 1.64
N ASP A 404 -16.58 9.22 2.06
CA ASP A 404 -17.09 10.49 1.57
C ASP A 404 -17.24 10.40 0.04
N PRO A 405 -18.39 10.74 -0.56
CA PRO A 405 -18.55 10.79 -2.03
C PRO A 405 -17.57 11.73 -2.72
N ASN A 406 -16.83 12.54 -1.95
CA ASN A 406 -15.73 13.39 -2.42
C ASN A 406 -14.34 12.82 -2.05
N MET A 407 -14.26 11.60 -1.49
CA MET A 407 -12.98 10.93 -1.28
C MET A 407 -12.42 10.55 -2.65
N PRO A 408 -11.32 11.19 -3.06
CA PRO A 408 -10.88 11.10 -4.43
C PRO A 408 -10.34 9.68 -4.72
N LEU A 409 -10.51 9.16 -5.93
CA LEU A 409 -10.03 7.84 -6.39
C LEU A 409 -8.48 7.69 -6.43
N TYR A 410 -7.75 8.55 -5.70
CA TYR A 410 -6.31 8.83 -5.83
C TYR A 410 -5.37 7.63 -5.81
N SER A 411 -5.65 6.56 -5.05
CA SER A 411 -4.67 5.47 -4.89
C SER A 411 -4.56 4.52 -6.08
N TYR A 412 -5.50 4.59 -7.02
CA TYR A 412 -5.57 3.64 -8.14
C TYR A 412 -5.36 4.26 -9.52
N ASP A 413 -5.31 5.59 -9.61
CA ASP A 413 -5.30 6.31 -10.87
C ASP A 413 -4.10 6.04 -11.77
N GLU A 414 -2.91 5.91 -11.19
CA GLU A 414 -1.70 5.58 -11.95
C GLU A 414 -1.82 4.22 -12.66
N TYR A 415 -2.56 3.29 -12.07
CA TYR A 415 -2.70 1.94 -12.62
C TYR A 415 -3.67 1.87 -13.79
N TYR A 416 -4.71 2.69 -13.86
CA TYR A 416 -5.77 2.55 -14.90
C TYR A 416 -5.78 3.66 -15.95
N LYS A 417 -5.03 4.74 -15.74
CA LYS A 417 -4.97 5.88 -16.66
C LYS A 417 -4.68 5.49 -18.13
N PRO A 418 -3.73 4.59 -18.44
CA PRO A 418 -3.52 4.15 -19.82
C PRO A 418 -4.70 3.40 -20.46
N GLU A 419 -5.43 2.54 -19.73
CA GLU A 419 -6.65 1.94 -20.29
C GLU A 419 -7.70 3.01 -20.55
N ALA A 420 -7.88 3.96 -19.62
CA ALA A 420 -8.87 5.00 -19.80
C ALA A 420 -8.56 5.90 -21.01
N HIS A 421 -7.29 6.25 -21.23
CA HIS A 421 -6.90 7.03 -22.40
C HIS A 421 -7.13 6.31 -23.73
N GLU A 422 -7.00 4.97 -23.76
CA GLU A 422 -7.33 4.17 -24.95
C GLU A 422 -8.84 4.10 -25.19
N LEU A 423 -9.64 4.19 -24.13
CA LEU A 423 -11.11 4.20 -24.20
C LEU A 423 -11.73 5.53 -24.58
N ARG A 424 -10.93 6.56 -24.88
CA ARG A 424 -11.42 7.89 -25.26
C ARG A 424 -12.42 7.79 -26.41
N PRO A 425 -13.71 8.06 -26.17
CA PRO A 425 -14.69 8.06 -27.24
C PRO A 425 -14.49 9.30 -28.11
N VAL A 426 -14.95 9.24 -29.36
CA VAL A 426 -15.02 10.43 -30.23
C VAL A 426 -15.99 11.47 -29.65
N ASP A 427 -17.06 11.00 -29.01
CA ASP A 427 -18.01 11.82 -28.26
C ASP A 427 -18.10 11.29 -26.82
N TYR A 428 -17.60 12.08 -25.87
CA TYR A 428 -17.58 11.76 -24.44
C TYR A 428 -18.98 11.58 -23.83
N ARG A 429 -20.06 12.01 -24.50
CA ARG A 429 -21.43 11.70 -24.05
C ARG A 429 -21.82 10.25 -24.23
N THR A 430 -21.19 9.54 -25.16
CA THR A 430 -21.50 8.13 -25.41
C THR A 430 -21.04 7.23 -24.26
N TRP A 431 -20.19 7.75 -23.37
CA TRP A 431 -19.71 7.05 -22.20
C TRP A 431 -19.36 8.04 -21.06
N PRO A 432 -20.37 8.55 -20.33
CA PRO A 432 -20.17 9.56 -19.29
C PRO A 432 -19.16 9.15 -18.20
N GLU A 433 -19.13 7.87 -17.83
CA GLU A 433 -18.27 7.33 -16.78
C GLU A 433 -16.78 7.46 -17.16
N ILE A 434 -16.41 7.19 -18.42
CA ILE A 434 -15.02 7.34 -18.86
C ILE A 434 -14.62 8.81 -18.97
N ALA A 435 -15.55 9.69 -19.33
CA ALA A 435 -15.31 11.11 -19.40
C ALA A 435 -14.99 11.70 -18.02
N ILE A 436 -15.77 11.33 -17.00
CA ILE A 436 -15.55 11.73 -15.61
C ILE A 436 -14.21 11.18 -15.10
N TYR A 437 -13.93 9.90 -15.36
CA TYR A 437 -12.68 9.27 -14.92
C TYR A 437 -11.44 9.93 -15.56
N LEU A 438 -11.48 10.20 -16.87
CA LEU A 438 -10.39 10.90 -17.56
C LEU A 438 -10.20 12.32 -17.04
N ALA A 439 -11.30 13.01 -16.72
CA ALA A 439 -11.25 14.36 -16.16
C ALA A 439 -10.50 14.36 -14.83
N TYR A 440 -10.81 13.41 -13.96
CA TYR A 440 -10.17 13.24 -12.66
C TYR A 440 -8.64 13.02 -12.78
N GLY A 441 -8.21 12.20 -13.75
CA GLY A 441 -6.79 11.96 -14.04
C GLY A 441 -6.06 13.07 -14.84
N ALA A 442 -6.77 14.13 -15.27
CA ALA A 442 -6.27 15.23 -16.09
C ALA A 442 -5.40 16.24 -15.33
N GLN A 443 -4.82 15.84 -14.20
CA GLN A 443 -4.02 16.72 -13.33
C GLN A 443 -2.74 17.27 -14.00
N TYR A 444 -2.42 16.81 -15.21
CA TYR A 444 -1.29 17.24 -16.02
C TYR A 444 -1.85 17.90 -17.29
N GLU A 445 -1.42 19.12 -17.58
CA GLU A 445 -2.02 20.04 -18.58
C GLU A 445 -2.19 19.39 -19.97
N ASP A 446 -3.22 19.86 -20.70
CA ASP A 446 -3.67 19.41 -22.03
C ASP A 446 -4.43 18.07 -22.11
N ASP A 447 -5.45 17.84 -21.26
CA ASP A 447 -6.36 16.70 -21.45
C ASP A 447 -7.55 17.02 -22.39
N PRO A 448 -7.68 16.31 -23.53
CA PRO A 448 -8.77 16.52 -24.50
C PRO A 448 -10.18 16.42 -23.92
N VAL A 449 -10.39 15.71 -22.79
CA VAL A 449 -11.72 15.62 -22.18
C VAL A 449 -12.15 16.94 -21.54
N VAL A 450 -11.20 17.68 -20.95
CA VAL A 450 -11.46 18.99 -20.33
C VAL A 450 -11.74 20.02 -21.42
N ASP A 451 -10.99 19.96 -22.53
CA ASP A 451 -11.20 20.83 -23.69
C ASP A 451 -12.52 20.54 -24.40
N TRP A 452 -12.88 19.27 -24.54
CA TRP A 452 -14.20 18.87 -25.01
C TRP A 452 -15.30 19.47 -24.12
N ALA A 453 -15.24 19.27 -22.80
CA ALA A 453 -16.26 19.77 -21.89
C ALA A 453 -16.42 21.29 -21.93
N ALA A 454 -15.31 22.02 -21.99
CA ALA A 454 -15.30 23.46 -22.18
C ALA A 454 -15.94 23.88 -23.53
N GLY A 455 -15.59 23.21 -24.62
CA GLY A 455 -16.15 23.47 -25.94
C GLY A 455 -17.66 23.21 -26.03
N GLU A 456 -18.15 22.22 -25.28
CA GLU A 456 -19.58 21.95 -25.15
C GLU A 456 -20.33 23.08 -24.42
N ILE A 457 -19.75 23.57 -23.32
CA ILE A 457 -20.31 24.70 -22.58
C ILE A 457 -20.28 25.99 -23.42
N ASP A 458 -19.20 26.24 -24.16
CA ASP A 458 -19.10 27.37 -25.09
C ASP A 458 -20.12 27.27 -26.24
N THR A 459 -20.40 26.04 -26.70
CA THR A 459 -21.43 25.81 -27.71
C THR A 459 -22.82 26.12 -27.16
N TYR A 460 -23.14 25.63 -25.95
CA TYR A 460 -24.37 25.99 -25.25
C TYR A 460 -24.53 27.52 -25.11
N LEU A 461 -23.50 28.22 -24.61
CA LEU A 461 -23.51 29.67 -24.46
C LEU A 461 -23.80 30.40 -25.77
N ARG A 462 -23.19 29.96 -26.89
CA ARG A 462 -23.44 30.56 -28.22
C ARG A 462 -24.88 30.37 -28.68
N VAL A 463 -25.50 29.23 -28.41
CA VAL A 463 -26.89 28.99 -28.83
C VAL A 463 -27.86 29.80 -27.96
N VAL A 464 -27.67 29.82 -26.63
CA VAL A 464 -28.48 30.64 -25.71
C VAL A 464 -28.40 32.12 -26.07
N GLN A 465 -27.20 32.64 -26.35
CA GLN A 465 -27.01 34.04 -26.74
C GLN A 465 -27.70 34.40 -28.06
N LYS A 466 -27.70 33.49 -29.05
CA LYS A 466 -28.38 33.70 -30.34
C LYS A 466 -29.90 33.60 -30.22
N ASN A 467 -30.41 32.72 -29.36
CA ASN A 467 -31.82 32.42 -29.24
C ASN A 467 -32.42 32.99 -27.94
N LYS A 468 -32.38 34.32 -27.77
CA LYS A 468 -32.91 35.05 -26.58
C LYS A 468 -34.38 34.74 -26.19
N LYS A 469 -35.12 33.99 -27.01
CA LYS A 469 -36.53 33.61 -26.79
C LYS A 469 -36.79 32.10 -26.81
N ALA A 470 -35.79 31.26 -27.09
CA ALA A 470 -35.99 29.82 -26.97
C ALA A 470 -36.06 29.50 -25.47
N GLN A 471 -37.26 29.21 -24.99
CA GLN A 471 -37.40 28.53 -23.70
C GLN A 471 -36.75 27.17 -23.86
N TYR A 472 -35.53 27.08 -23.35
CA TYR A 472 -34.80 25.83 -23.28
C TYR A 472 -35.57 24.88 -22.37
N ASN A 473 -36.09 23.81 -22.97
CA ASN A 473 -36.81 22.75 -22.31
C ASN A 473 -35.84 21.92 -21.45
N ASP A 474 -36.35 21.24 -20.42
CA ASP A 474 -35.53 20.45 -19.47
C ASP A 474 -34.58 19.45 -20.15
N PHE A 475 -34.87 19.05 -21.39
CA PHE A 475 -34.02 18.20 -22.22
C PHE A 475 -32.62 18.78 -22.46
N ASP A 476 -32.48 20.11 -22.54
CA ASP A 476 -31.21 20.77 -22.79
C ASP A 476 -30.37 20.97 -21.51
N ARG A 477 -30.99 20.88 -20.32
CA ARG A 477 -30.25 20.91 -19.04
C ARG A 477 -29.42 19.63 -18.84
N TYR A 478 -29.87 18.50 -19.39
CA TYR A 478 -29.09 17.26 -19.42
C TYR A 478 -27.82 17.38 -20.28
N PHE A 479 -27.77 18.30 -21.26
CA PHE A 479 -26.57 18.52 -22.08
C PHE A 479 -25.42 19.17 -21.33
N LEU A 480 -25.71 19.89 -20.23
CA LEU A 480 -24.71 20.55 -19.39
C LEU A 480 -24.21 19.69 -18.24
N ASP A 481 -25.02 18.73 -17.76
CA ASP A 481 -24.70 17.93 -16.57
C ASP A 481 -23.31 17.28 -16.67
N LEU A 482 -23.02 16.59 -17.78
CA LEU A 482 -21.74 15.89 -17.97
C LEU A 482 -20.54 16.84 -18.20
N PRO A 483 -20.58 17.82 -19.12
CA PRO A 483 -19.48 18.77 -19.29
C PRO A 483 -19.14 19.55 -18.01
N VAL A 484 -20.14 19.99 -17.26
CA VAL A 484 -19.94 20.69 -15.99
C VAL A 484 -19.29 19.77 -14.96
N ARG A 485 -19.74 18.52 -14.87
CA ARG A 485 -19.13 17.54 -13.98
C ARG A 485 -17.67 17.27 -14.36
N VAL A 486 -17.37 17.06 -15.64
CA VAL A 486 -16.00 16.88 -16.13
C VAL A 486 -15.10 18.06 -15.73
N LEU A 487 -15.55 19.31 -15.89
CA LEU A 487 -14.75 20.46 -15.46
C LEU A 487 -14.50 20.48 -13.94
N LEU A 488 -15.50 20.14 -13.14
CA LEU A 488 -15.36 20.07 -11.68
C LEU A 488 -14.37 18.98 -11.25
N GLU A 489 -14.49 17.79 -11.82
CA GLU A 489 -13.65 16.63 -11.47
C GLU A 489 -12.20 16.82 -11.94
N SER A 490 -11.97 17.64 -12.97
CA SER A 490 -10.62 17.97 -13.47
C SER A 490 -9.82 18.94 -12.60
N TYR A 491 -10.44 19.56 -11.60
CA TYR A 491 -9.82 20.59 -10.76
C TYR A 491 -8.68 20.01 -9.90
N ASN A 492 -7.47 20.55 -10.06
CA ASN A 492 -6.23 20.08 -9.42
C ASN A 492 -5.45 21.18 -8.67
N ASP A 493 -6.13 22.18 -8.14
CA ASP A 493 -5.54 23.37 -7.48
C ASP A 493 -4.67 24.28 -8.37
N LYS A 494 -4.62 24.07 -9.69
CA LYS A 494 -4.00 25.03 -10.61
C LYS A 494 -4.91 26.23 -10.85
N GLN A 495 -4.33 27.43 -10.73
CA GLN A 495 -5.05 28.70 -10.95
C GLN A 495 -5.73 28.77 -12.33
N GLU A 496 -5.12 28.22 -13.38
CA GLU A 496 -5.71 28.24 -14.72
C GLU A 496 -7.03 27.47 -14.80
N GLN A 497 -7.08 26.28 -14.19
CA GLN A 497 -8.30 25.49 -14.15
C GLN A 497 -9.37 26.18 -13.29
N PHE A 498 -8.97 26.76 -12.15
CA PHE A 498 -9.86 27.58 -11.34
C PHE A 498 -10.48 28.73 -12.15
N ASP A 499 -9.65 29.50 -12.85
CA ASP A 499 -10.09 30.64 -13.68
C ASP A 499 -11.03 30.18 -14.80
N ARG A 500 -10.78 29.00 -15.38
CA ARG A 500 -11.63 28.37 -16.40
C ARG A 500 -13.00 28.01 -15.84
N ILE A 501 -13.05 27.30 -14.71
CA ILE A 501 -14.30 26.95 -14.02
C ILE A 501 -15.04 28.23 -13.64
N GLN A 502 -14.35 29.24 -13.12
CA GLN A 502 -14.95 30.50 -12.70
C GLN A 502 -15.58 31.26 -13.85
N ARG A 503 -14.90 31.31 -14.99
CA ARG A 503 -15.43 31.92 -16.20
C ARG A 503 -16.78 31.30 -16.60
N TYR A 504 -16.86 29.97 -16.65
CA TYR A 504 -18.09 29.28 -17.01
C TYR A 504 -19.18 29.44 -15.95
N PHE A 505 -18.83 29.26 -14.68
CA PHE A 505 -19.75 29.45 -13.55
C PHE A 505 -20.40 30.85 -13.56
N CYS A 506 -19.66 31.89 -13.95
CA CYS A 506 -20.16 33.26 -13.98
C CYS A 506 -20.84 33.66 -15.30
N SER A 507 -20.84 32.80 -16.32
CA SER A 507 -21.26 33.16 -17.69
C SER A 507 -22.77 33.12 -17.92
N ASP A 508 -23.48 32.18 -17.29
CA ASP A 508 -24.91 31.95 -17.48
C ASP A 508 -25.57 31.36 -16.22
N LYS A 509 -26.88 31.60 -16.05
CA LYS A 509 -27.64 31.11 -14.89
C LYS A 509 -27.80 29.59 -14.89
N ASP A 510 -28.10 28.96 -16.03
CA ASP A 510 -28.35 27.52 -16.11
C ASP A 510 -27.07 26.71 -15.91
N ILE A 511 -25.94 27.19 -16.43
CA ILE A 511 -24.61 26.61 -16.17
C ILE A 511 -24.32 26.64 -14.67
N ARG A 512 -24.53 27.79 -14.02
CA ARG A 512 -24.35 27.95 -12.57
C ARG A 512 -25.27 27.03 -11.75
N GLU A 513 -26.55 26.93 -12.12
CA GLU A 513 -27.48 25.99 -11.46
C GLU A 513 -27.00 24.54 -11.61
N THR A 514 -26.45 24.18 -12.77
CA THR A 514 -25.87 22.86 -13.03
C THR A 514 -24.63 22.61 -12.18
N PHE A 515 -23.71 23.58 -12.07
CA PHE A 515 -22.55 23.50 -11.17
C PHE A 515 -22.97 23.25 -9.72
N LEU A 516 -23.92 24.05 -9.23
CA LEU A 516 -24.46 23.90 -7.88
C LEU A 516 -25.15 22.54 -7.69
N LYS A 517 -25.89 22.05 -8.70
CA LYS A 517 -26.52 20.73 -8.67
C LYS A 517 -25.49 19.60 -8.60
N GLN A 518 -24.43 19.64 -9.41
CA GLN A 518 -23.37 18.63 -9.40
C GLN A 518 -22.59 18.62 -8.08
N LEU A 519 -22.39 19.78 -7.45
CA LEU A 519 -21.85 19.89 -6.09
C LEU A 519 -22.85 19.43 -5.00
N GLY A 520 -24.03 18.95 -5.38
CA GLY A 520 -25.08 18.49 -4.46
C GLY A 520 -25.72 19.61 -3.64
N LEU A 521 -25.67 20.85 -4.12
CA LEU A 521 -26.19 22.05 -3.44
C LEU A 521 -27.61 22.42 -3.90
N VAL A 522 -28.12 21.81 -4.99
CA VAL A 522 -29.48 22.04 -5.51
C VAL A 522 -30.32 20.77 -5.36
N ARG A 523 -30.92 20.58 -4.20
CA ARG A 523 -32.14 19.77 -4.04
C ARG A 523 -33.16 20.59 -3.25
N GLY A 524 -34.11 21.23 -3.92
CA GLY A 524 -35.40 21.65 -3.34
C GLY A 524 -35.40 22.43 -2.02
N TYR A 525 -34.37 23.20 -1.70
CA TYR A 525 -34.35 24.06 -0.51
C TYR A 525 -34.23 25.52 -0.92
N SER A 526 -34.93 26.39 -0.20
CA SER A 526 -34.74 27.85 -0.26
C SER A 526 -33.28 28.21 0.01
N ASP A 527 -32.87 29.40 -0.45
CA ASP A 527 -31.50 29.95 -0.38
C ASP A 527 -30.83 29.87 1.03
N GLU A 528 -31.58 29.52 2.08
CA GLU A 528 -31.13 29.41 3.47
C GLU A 528 -30.42 28.09 3.83
N VAL A 529 -30.47 27.02 3.02
CA VAL A 529 -29.92 25.68 3.39
C VAL A 529 -28.53 25.37 2.79
N LEU A 530 -28.01 26.22 1.89
CA LEU A 530 -26.66 26.11 1.30
C LEU A 530 -25.51 26.07 2.33
N VAL A 531 -25.79 26.47 3.58
CA VAL A 531 -24.84 26.53 4.70
C VAL A 531 -24.46 25.16 5.28
N TYR A 532 -25.31 24.13 5.15
CA TYR A 532 -25.20 22.94 6.01
C TYR A 532 -24.19 21.89 5.55
N ARG A 533 -23.83 21.83 4.26
CA ARG A 533 -22.91 20.82 3.72
C ARG A 533 -21.42 21.20 3.79
N PHE A 534 -21.09 22.49 3.72
CA PHE A 534 -19.69 22.93 3.79
C PHE A 534 -19.08 22.84 5.20
N SER A 535 -19.90 22.74 6.25
CA SER A 535 -19.40 22.65 7.64
C SER A 535 -19.25 21.23 8.18
N GLN A 536 -19.44 20.18 7.37
CA GLN A 536 -19.16 18.80 7.75
C GLN A 536 -17.78 18.30 7.27
N TYR A 537 -17.02 19.13 6.56
CA TYR A 537 -15.60 18.90 6.31
C TYR A 537 -14.81 19.18 7.58
N ASP A 538 -13.96 18.23 7.97
CA ASP A 538 -13.29 18.12 9.26
C ASP A 538 -12.81 19.45 9.87
N GLY A 539 -13.24 19.72 11.11
CA GLY A 539 -12.52 20.59 12.06
C GLY A 539 -13.06 22.00 12.32
N TYR A 540 -14.11 22.48 11.65
CA TYR A 540 -14.63 23.83 11.92
C TYR A 540 -15.45 23.89 13.22
N ALA A 541 -14.81 24.22 14.34
CA ALA A 541 -15.48 24.54 15.60
C ALA A 541 -15.80 26.04 15.72
N GLY A 542 -17.08 26.39 15.84
CA GLY A 542 -17.54 27.66 16.42
C GLY A 542 -17.59 28.88 15.48
N GLU A 543 -16.52 29.69 15.46
CA GLU A 543 -16.56 31.07 14.93
C GLU A 543 -16.58 31.14 13.40
N GLU A 544 -15.91 30.22 12.71
CA GLU A 544 -15.85 30.19 11.24
C GLU A 544 -17.19 29.78 10.62
N GLN A 545 -17.95 28.92 11.31
CA GLN A 545 -19.31 28.54 10.93
C GLN A 545 -20.28 29.72 11.06
N ALA A 546 -20.07 30.60 12.04
CA ALA A 546 -20.85 31.82 12.24
C ALA A 546 -20.52 32.90 11.20
N TYR A 547 -19.25 33.02 10.81
CA TYR A 547 -18.79 33.95 9.77
C TYR A 547 -19.31 33.56 8.38
N LEU A 548 -19.35 32.26 8.08
CA LEU A 548 -19.92 31.71 6.86
C LEU A 548 -21.43 32.00 6.76
N LYS A 549 -22.16 31.80 7.88
CA LYS A 549 -23.59 32.12 8.00
C LYS A 549 -23.89 33.60 7.80
N GLN A 550 -23.11 34.50 8.41
CA GLN A 550 -23.27 35.95 8.25
C GLN A 550 -22.97 36.43 6.83
N SER A 551 -21.93 35.87 6.20
CA SER A 551 -21.54 36.24 4.84
C SER A 551 -22.60 35.83 3.81
N ILE A 552 -23.25 34.68 4.00
CA ILE A 552 -24.33 34.19 3.12
C ILE A 552 -25.64 34.96 3.36
N ALA A 553 -26.00 35.27 4.61
CA ALA A 553 -27.18 36.07 4.93
C ALA A 553 -27.11 37.51 4.37
N ALA A 554 -25.90 38.08 4.25
CA ALA A 554 -25.68 39.37 3.61
C ALA A 554 -25.83 39.33 2.07
N LEU A 555 -25.69 38.15 1.45
CA LEU A 555 -25.72 37.96 -0.01
C LEU A 555 -27.12 37.67 -0.58
N ALA A 556 -28.04 37.15 0.23
CA ALA A 556 -29.42 36.90 -0.18
C ALA A 556 -30.25 38.19 -0.44
N GLY A 557 -29.71 39.37 -0.13
CA GLY A 557 -30.44 40.65 -0.17
C GLY A 557 -30.32 41.50 -1.43
N ARG A 558 -29.27 41.37 -2.26
CA ARG A 558 -29.04 42.18 -3.49
C ARG A 558 -28.06 41.51 -4.44
N ASN A 559 -28.11 41.86 -5.73
CA ASN A 559 -27.10 41.56 -6.76
C ASN A 559 -25.68 41.67 -6.17
N HIS A 560 -24.99 40.54 -5.86
CA HIS A 560 -23.52 40.38 -5.80
C HIS A 560 -23.09 38.91 -5.52
N SER A 561 -21.83 38.64 -5.91
CA SER A 561 -20.95 37.47 -5.79
C SER A 561 -21.35 36.29 -4.88
N ILE A 562 -21.31 35.06 -5.42
CA ILE A 562 -21.43 33.80 -4.63
C ILE A 562 -20.03 33.39 -4.15
N ILE A 563 -19.84 33.25 -2.84
CA ILE A 563 -18.57 32.85 -2.23
C ILE A 563 -18.55 31.31 -2.12
N PHE A 564 -17.59 30.66 -2.78
CA PHE A 564 -17.23 29.27 -2.47
C PHE A 564 -15.91 29.24 -1.72
N TYR A 565 -15.77 28.27 -0.83
CA TYR A 565 -14.49 27.91 -0.23
C TYR A 565 -13.96 26.72 -1.03
N GLY A 566 -12.82 26.90 -1.70
CA GLY A 566 -12.06 25.77 -2.22
C GLY A 566 -11.45 24.99 -1.07
N LEU A 567 -11.75 23.70 -0.98
CA LEU A 567 -11.02 22.76 -0.13
C LEU A 567 -9.74 22.39 -0.87
N ALA A 568 -8.61 22.95 -0.47
CA ALA A 568 -7.31 22.38 -0.82
C ALA A 568 -7.09 21.13 0.04
N PRO A 569 -6.70 19.97 -0.52
CA PRO A 569 -6.24 18.86 0.28
C PRO A 569 -4.84 19.21 0.80
N PHE A 570 -4.75 19.54 2.09
CA PHE A 570 -3.47 19.60 2.79
C PHE A 570 -2.89 18.18 2.89
N MET A 571 -1.90 17.84 2.05
CA MET A 571 -1.01 16.71 2.28
C MET A 571 0.46 17.13 2.25
N GLN A 572 1.10 16.92 3.39
CA GLN A 572 2.53 16.75 3.69
C GLN A 572 3.54 17.88 3.38
N LYS A 573 3.96 18.63 4.41
CA LYS A 573 5.33 19.19 4.54
C LYS A 573 5.80 19.13 6.01
N GLY A 574 6.97 18.53 6.23
CA GLY A 574 7.62 18.34 7.55
C GLY A 574 8.22 19.63 8.14
N PRO A 575 8.76 19.60 9.38
CA PRO A 575 9.14 20.80 10.10
C PRO A 575 10.61 21.18 9.87
N PHE A 576 10.82 22.22 9.09
CA PHE A 576 11.84 23.22 9.38
C PHE A 576 11.14 24.56 9.58
N ASP A 577 11.67 25.36 10.52
CA ASP A 577 11.12 26.64 10.97
C ASP A 577 10.64 27.53 9.82
N TYR A 578 9.37 27.89 9.84
CA TYR A 578 8.84 28.98 9.03
C TYR A 578 7.96 29.87 9.90
N GLU A 579 8.32 31.15 10.00
CA GLU A 579 7.42 32.21 10.45
C GLU A 579 6.19 32.23 9.52
N PRO A 580 4.95 32.41 10.01
CA PRO A 580 3.77 32.37 9.15
C PRO A 580 3.95 33.36 7.99
N PRO A 581 3.66 32.98 6.73
CA PRO A 581 3.61 33.97 5.67
C PRO A 581 2.49 34.95 6.03
N GLU A 582 2.86 36.20 6.29
CA GLU A 582 1.94 37.32 6.06
C GLU A 582 1.34 37.12 4.66
N GLU A 583 0.01 37.03 4.58
CA GLU A 583 -0.78 37.09 3.33
C GLU A 583 -0.24 36.26 2.14
N GLY A 584 -0.18 34.92 2.24
CA GLY A 584 0.44 34.09 1.19
C GLY A 584 -0.34 32.89 0.64
N LEU A 585 -1.26 32.26 1.39
CA LEU A 585 -2.09 31.18 0.86
C LEU A 585 -3.38 31.76 0.30
N GLY A 586 -3.36 32.06 -1.01
CA GLY A 586 -4.47 32.65 -1.74
C GLY A 586 -5.71 31.79 -1.66
N LYS A 587 -6.64 32.16 -0.79
CA LYS A 587 -8.01 31.63 -0.84
C LYS A 587 -8.59 32.03 -2.19
N GLN A 588 -8.92 31.03 -3.02
CA GLN A 588 -9.54 31.25 -4.32
C GLN A 588 -11.06 31.36 -4.16
N TYR A 589 -11.66 32.39 -4.78
CA TYR A 589 -13.09 32.67 -4.67
C TYR A 589 -13.69 32.94 -6.05
N PHE A 590 -14.86 32.37 -6.32
CA PHE A 590 -15.62 32.70 -7.52
C PHE A 590 -16.21 34.11 -7.41
N LYS A 591 -15.60 35.09 -8.08
CA LYS A 591 -16.16 36.45 -8.15
C LYS A 591 -16.83 36.68 -9.49
N CYS A 592 -18.16 36.55 -9.52
CA CYS A 592 -18.96 36.89 -10.69
C CYS A 592 -19.30 38.38 -10.69
N THR A 593 -18.62 39.15 -11.54
CA THR A 593 -18.96 40.57 -11.74
C THR A 593 -20.03 40.66 -12.81
N VAL A 594 -21.31 40.68 -12.40
CA VAL A 594 -22.43 40.90 -13.34
C VAL A 594 -22.39 42.36 -13.75
N LYS A 595 -21.96 42.67 -14.97
CA LYS A 595 -22.16 44.00 -15.54
C LYS A 595 -23.67 44.18 -15.77
N PRO A 596 -24.27 45.27 -15.26
CA PRO A 596 -25.72 45.51 -15.36
C PRO A 596 -26.23 45.58 -16.79
#